data_AF-A0A962XA55-F1
#
_entry.id   AF-A0A962XA55-F1
#
_cell.length_a   1.000
_cell.length_b   1.000
_cell.length_c   1.000
_cell.angle_alpha   90.00
_cell.angle_beta   90.00
_cell.angle_gamma   90.00
#
_symmetry.space_group_name_H-M   'P 1'
#
loop_
_entity.id
_entity.type
_entity.pdbx_description
1 polymer ?
#
loop_
_entity_poly.entity_id
_entity_poly.type
_entity_poly.pdbx_seq_one_letter_code
_entity_poly.pdbx_strand_id
1 'polypeptide(L)'
;TYLAQNLRPLCNPELKRQQLTGQTLQLREQMAERIDHYHVSDNPEQELEKRLEAARQVAARLIDCAGEQRFGELLRSLQTDSDDLESIYYRIETRLPDDEQSVSAPTIGTAVDTRKMKALLGLAGSADAKAEEETRKDDAALFAREAVAEWMRDLQDLSGDKSRCDYYRVPEALMAEFVKELISGAQRVKLEERIVAQTRQVTGFRMKFEQIVALPARLTANLLNRYVDFLGYDALELDKRPLLPLENGPRPIFPPRVVPRGGPQLSERQSTYDQDYYTDWIRAYLDLVERNARFHDGAEVDLAANRNLGELLTRLRATA
;
A
#
# COMPACT_ATOMS: atom_id res chain seq x y z
N THR A 1 -60.39 52.40 -6.08
CA THR A 1 -59.99 51.32 -7.01
C THR A 1 -58.60 51.59 -7.61
N TYR A 2 -57.61 51.90 -6.77
CA TYR A 2 -56.23 52.22 -7.18
C TYR A 2 -55.23 51.25 -6.53
N LEU A 3 -55.45 50.94 -5.24
CA LEU A 3 -54.74 49.91 -4.48
C LEU A 3 -54.83 48.50 -5.09
N ALA A 4 -56.00 48.09 -5.58
CA ALA A 4 -56.19 46.76 -6.19
C ALA A 4 -55.53 46.62 -7.58
N GLN A 5 -55.34 47.74 -8.31
CA GLN A 5 -54.61 47.75 -9.58
C GLN A 5 -53.09 47.75 -9.34
N ASN A 6 -52.61 48.42 -8.29
CA ASN A 6 -51.19 48.42 -7.91
C ASN A 6 -50.70 47.13 -7.25
N LEU A 7 -51.59 46.34 -6.64
CA LEU A 7 -51.26 45.03 -6.03
C LEU A 7 -51.42 43.84 -6.99
N ARG A 8 -52.11 44.00 -8.13
CA ARG A 8 -52.29 42.95 -9.15
C ARG A 8 -50.99 42.39 -9.74
N PRO A 9 -49.93 43.18 -10.01
CA PRO A 9 -48.65 42.65 -10.44
C PRO A 9 -47.96 41.82 -9.35
N LEU A 10 -48.15 42.18 -8.07
CA LEU A 10 -47.57 41.48 -6.90
C LEU A 10 -48.31 40.18 -6.55
N CYS A 11 -49.57 40.04 -6.95
CA CYS A 11 -50.39 38.85 -6.74
C CYS A 11 -50.49 37.95 -7.99
N ASN A 12 -49.50 38.01 -8.91
CA ASN A 12 -49.48 37.13 -10.08
C ASN A 12 -48.92 35.75 -9.69
N PRO A 13 -49.73 34.66 -9.70
CA PRO A 13 -49.26 33.32 -9.35
C PRO A 13 -48.10 32.85 -10.22
N GLU A 14 -47.98 33.35 -11.45
CA GLU A 14 -46.88 33.05 -12.37
C GLU A 14 -45.53 33.60 -11.90
N LEU A 15 -45.49 34.77 -11.25
CA LEU A 15 -44.25 35.31 -10.67
C LEU A 15 -43.78 34.44 -9.49
N LYS A 16 -44.71 33.98 -8.66
CA LYS A 16 -44.38 33.07 -7.55
C LYS A 16 -43.93 31.70 -8.07
N ARG A 17 -44.53 31.20 -9.16
CA ARG A 17 -44.07 29.98 -9.84
C ARG A 17 -42.66 30.14 -10.38
N GLN A 18 -42.36 31.24 -11.09
CA GLN A 18 -41.02 31.52 -11.60
C GLN A 18 -39.98 31.65 -10.48
N GLN A 19 -40.32 32.32 -9.37
CA GLN A 19 -39.45 32.42 -8.20
C GLN A 19 -39.18 31.05 -7.55
N LEU A 20 -40.22 30.21 -7.39
CA LEU A 20 -40.07 28.86 -6.85
C LEU A 20 -39.24 27.98 -7.79
N THR A 21 -39.41 28.09 -9.10
CA THR A 21 -38.59 27.39 -10.09
C THR A 21 -37.13 27.82 -9.98
N GLY A 22 -36.85 29.12 -9.90
CA GLY A 22 -35.49 29.65 -9.71
C GLY A 22 -34.84 29.20 -8.41
N GLN A 23 -35.58 29.24 -7.29
CA GLN A 23 -35.09 28.73 -6.01
C GLN A 23 -34.82 27.22 -6.04
N THR A 24 -35.68 26.46 -6.73
CA THR A 24 -35.50 25.00 -6.89
C THR A 24 -34.28 24.69 -7.73
N LEU A 25 -34.03 25.43 -8.82
CA LEU A 25 -32.83 25.29 -9.64
C LEU A 25 -31.57 25.61 -8.85
N GLN A 26 -31.56 26.72 -8.12
CA GLN A 26 -30.41 27.12 -7.30
C GLN A 26 -30.10 26.09 -6.20
N LEU A 27 -31.13 25.54 -5.54
CA LEU A 27 -30.94 24.49 -4.54
C LEU A 27 -30.40 23.19 -5.17
N ARG A 28 -30.85 22.87 -6.38
CA ARG A 28 -30.36 21.70 -7.14
C ARG A 28 -28.91 21.84 -7.55
N GLU A 29 -28.50 23.02 -8.01
CA GLU A 29 -27.09 23.31 -8.30
C GLU A 29 -26.23 23.16 -7.05
N GLN A 30 -26.63 23.75 -5.93
CA GLN A 30 -25.93 23.60 -4.65
C GLN A 30 -25.83 22.15 -4.17
N MET A 31 -26.90 21.36 -4.35
CA MET A 31 -26.88 19.93 -4.03
C MET A 31 -25.96 19.15 -4.97
N ALA A 32 -26.01 19.46 -6.27
CA ALA A 32 -25.16 18.82 -7.26
C ALA A 32 -23.67 19.10 -6.96
N GLU A 33 -23.29 20.35 -6.70
CA GLU A 33 -21.91 20.73 -6.34
C GLU A 33 -21.41 19.99 -5.08
N ARG A 34 -22.26 19.87 -4.05
CA ARG A 34 -21.88 19.17 -2.81
C ARG A 34 -21.73 17.66 -3.00
N ILE A 35 -22.54 17.07 -3.86
CA ILE A 35 -22.50 15.62 -4.15
C ILE A 35 -21.35 15.29 -5.12
N ASP A 36 -21.06 16.18 -6.07
CA ASP A 36 -20.02 16.01 -7.09
C ASP A 36 -18.64 15.79 -6.46
N HIS A 37 -18.36 16.43 -5.33
CA HIS A 37 -17.11 16.23 -4.58
C HIS A 37 -16.87 14.77 -4.14
N TYR A 38 -17.94 13.99 -3.94
CA TYR A 38 -17.86 12.59 -3.50
C TYR A 38 -18.03 11.60 -4.65
N HIS A 39 -18.30 12.06 -5.86
CA HIS A 39 -18.51 11.22 -7.03
C HIS A 39 -17.24 11.15 -7.88
N VAL A 40 -16.70 9.94 -8.07
CA VAL A 40 -15.58 9.72 -8.99
C VAL A 40 -16.13 9.60 -10.40
N SER A 41 -15.82 10.60 -11.24
CA SER A 41 -16.41 10.76 -12.59
C SER A 41 -15.82 9.83 -13.65
N ASP A 42 -14.63 9.27 -13.43
CA ASP A 42 -14.05 8.25 -14.31
C ASP A 42 -14.79 6.93 -14.11
N ASN A 43 -15.17 6.24 -15.19
CA ASN A 43 -15.89 4.95 -15.18
C ASN A 43 -15.15 3.91 -14.31
N PRO A 44 -15.44 3.81 -13.01
CA PRO A 44 -14.59 3.05 -12.10
C PRO A 44 -14.87 1.56 -12.26
N GLU A 45 -16.09 1.22 -12.71
CA GLU A 45 -16.51 -0.13 -13.04
C GLU A 45 -15.75 -0.68 -14.26
N GLN A 46 -15.52 0.13 -15.30
CA GLN A 46 -14.78 -0.30 -16.50
C GLN A 46 -13.30 -0.47 -16.20
N GLU A 47 -12.70 0.44 -15.43
CA GLU A 47 -11.30 0.32 -15.01
C GLU A 47 -11.11 -0.87 -14.06
N LEU A 48 -12.04 -1.11 -13.14
CA LEU A 48 -12.07 -2.31 -12.30
C LEU A 48 -12.10 -3.58 -13.15
N GLU A 49 -13.04 -3.66 -14.09
CA GLU A 49 -13.19 -4.84 -14.93
C GLU A 49 -11.92 -5.10 -15.75
N LYS A 50 -11.32 -4.04 -16.31
CA LYS A 50 -10.05 -4.13 -17.03
C LYS A 50 -8.91 -4.64 -16.15
N ARG A 51 -8.78 -4.14 -14.92
CA ARG A 51 -7.75 -4.60 -13.97
C ARG A 51 -7.98 -6.03 -13.54
N LEU A 52 -9.23 -6.42 -13.27
CA LEU A 52 -9.57 -7.79 -12.92
C LEU A 52 -9.29 -8.75 -14.09
N GLU A 53 -9.55 -8.33 -15.33
CA GLU A 53 -9.25 -9.14 -16.50
C GLU A 53 -7.74 -9.30 -16.71
N ALA A 54 -6.95 -8.24 -16.56
CA ALA A 54 -5.49 -8.33 -16.55
C ALA A 54 -4.99 -9.27 -15.44
N ALA A 55 -5.57 -9.18 -14.23
CA ALA A 55 -5.20 -10.04 -13.11
C ALA A 55 -5.55 -11.52 -13.37
N ARG A 56 -6.64 -11.83 -14.07
CA ARG A 56 -6.97 -13.20 -14.50
C ARG A 56 -5.95 -13.72 -15.51
N GLN A 57 -5.50 -12.87 -16.45
CA GLN A 57 -4.45 -13.24 -17.40
C GLN A 57 -3.12 -13.50 -16.69
N VAL A 58 -2.75 -12.66 -15.73
CA VAL A 58 -1.58 -12.89 -14.86
C VAL A 58 -1.73 -14.20 -14.09
N ALA A 59 -2.87 -14.43 -13.43
CA ALA A 59 -3.14 -15.66 -12.68
C ALA A 59 -2.99 -16.91 -13.56
N ALA A 60 -3.50 -16.89 -14.79
CA ALA A 60 -3.31 -18.00 -15.73
C ALA A 60 -1.83 -18.26 -16.04
N ARG A 61 -1.03 -17.21 -16.24
CA ARG A 61 0.43 -17.36 -16.45
C ARG A 61 1.17 -17.83 -15.20
N LEU A 62 0.71 -17.43 -14.01
CA LEU A 62 1.26 -17.94 -12.76
C LEU A 62 0.96 -19.42 -12.55
N ILE A 63 -0.21 -19.91 -12.99
CA ILE A 63 -0.52 -21.34 -13.01
C ILE A 63 0.42 -22.08 -13.99
N ASP A 64 0.65 -21.55 -15.19
CA ASP A 64 1.61 -22.12 -16.14
C ASP A 64 3.03 -22.16 -15.54
N CYS A 65 3.45 -21.09 -14.87
CA CYS A 65 4.74 -20.99 -14.17
C CYS A 65 4.87 -22.01 -13.02
N ALA A 66 3.79 -22.23 -12.26
CA ALA A 66 3.71 -23.25 -11.22
C ALA A 66 3.79 -24.67 -11.81
N GLY A 67 3.17 -24.91 -12.97
CA GLY A 67 3.25 -26.20 -13.68
C GLY A 67 4.68 -26.56 -14.11
N GLU A 68 5.51 -25.55 -14.42
CA GLU A 68 6.93 -25.70 -14.75
C GLU A 68 7.84 -25.68 -13.50
N GLN A 69 7.27 -25.67 -12.29
CA GLN A 69 7.99 -25.63 -11.01
C GLN A 69 8.84 -24.36 -10.80
N ARG A 70 8.54 -23.26 -11.51
CA ARG A 70 9.30 -21.98 -11.43
C ARG A 70 8.67 -20.95 -10.51
N PHE A 71 7.48 -21.21 -9.97
CA PHE A 71 6.77 -20.27 -9.12
C PHE A 71 7.56 -19.89 -7.85
N GLY A 72 8.26 -20.85 -7.23
CA GLY A 72 9.10 -20.57 -6.07
C GLY A 72 10.30 -19.65 -6.39
N GLU A 73 10.88 -19.81 -7.58
CA GLU A 73 11.98 -18.95 -8.04
C GLU A 73 11.47 -17.54 -8.36
N LEU A 74 10.29 -17.43 -8.98
CA LEU A 74 9.61 -16.15 -9.17
C LEU A 74 9.39 -15.47 -7.82
N LEU A 75 8.82 -16.17 -6.84
CA LEU A 75 8.60 -15.62 -5.49
C LEU A 75 9.92 -15.14 -4.85
N ARG A 76 10.99 -15.93 -4.95
CA ARG A 76 12.31 -15.55 -4.44
C ARG A 76 12.88 -14.31 -5.13
N SER A 77 12.59 -14.11 -6.42
CA SER A 77 13.01 -12.91 -7.16
C SER A 77 12.22 -11.65 -6.79
N LEU A 78 11.02 -11.81 -6.19
CA LEU A 78 10.22 -10.71 -5.64
C LEU A 78 10.64 -10.33 -4.21
N GLN A 79 11.38 -11.20 -3.53
CA GLN A 79 11.88 -11.01 -2.17
C GLN A 79 13.20 -10.21 -2.15
N THR A 80 13.44 -9.50 -1.06
CA THR A 80 14.68 -8.75 -0.82
C THR A 80 15.65 -9.52 0.08
N ASP A 81 16.94 -9.26 -0.06
CA ASP A 81 17.98 -9.81 0.82
C ASP A 81 18.24 -8.89 2.02
N SER A 82 18.62 -9.46 3.17
CA SER A 82 19.02 -8.66 4.32
C SER A 82 20.31 -7.90 4.07
N ASP A 83 21.23 -8.48 3.29
CA ASP A 83 22.56 -7.89 3.06
C ASP A 83 22.45 -6.56 2.29
N ASP A 84 21.53 -6.48 1.33
CA ASP A 84 21.26 -5.25 0.59
C ASP A 84 20.71 -4.16 1.52
N LEU A 85 19.79 -4.53 2.42
CA LEU A 85 19.22 -3.61 3.39
C LEU A 85 20.21 -3.19 4.49
N GLU A 86 21.16 -4.04 4.85
CA GLU A 86 22.25 -3.70 5.77
C GLU A 86 23.10 -2.56 5.19
N SER A 87 23.39 -2.61 3.88
CA SER A 87 24.14 -1.55 3.21
C SER A 87 23.41 -0.20 3.24
N ILE A 88 22.09 -0.21 3.06
CA ILE A 88 21.23 0.98 3.14
C ILE A 88 21.25 1.54 4.56
N TYR A 89 21.00 0.69 5.57
CA TYR A 89 20.98 1.13 6.96
C TYR A 89 22.36 1.67 7.38
N TYR A 90 23.44 0.99 6.99
CA TYR A 90 24.81 1.44 7.27
C TYR A 90 25.08 2.83 6.69
N ARG A 91 24.68 3.09 5.44
CA ARG A 91 24.84 4.41 4.80
C ARG A 91 24.10 5.51 5.55
N ILE A 92 22.94 5.20 6.14
CA ILE A 92 22.13 6.16 6.90
C ILE A 92 22.78 6.43 8.26
N GLU A 93 23.19 5.39 8.99
CA GLU A 93 23.84 5.54 10.30
C GLU A 93 25.22 6.22 10.18
N THR A 94 25.93 5.99 9.07
CA THR A 94 27.24 6.63 8.78
C THR A 94 27.12 7.95 8.04
N ARG A 95 25.90 8.42 7.75
CA ARG A 95 25.68 9.79 7.28
C ARG A 95 26.22 10.71 8.38
N LEU A 96 27.36 11.34 8.10
CA LEU A 96 27.76 12.55 8.83
C LEU A 96 26.54 13.47 8.78
N PRO A 97 26.08 14.03 9.92
CA PRO A 97 25.01 15.01 9.90
C PRO A 97 25.50 16.19 9.05
N ASP A 98 25.16 16.16 7.77
CA ASP A 98 25.50 17.22 6.84
C ASP A 98 24.59 18.38 7.20
N ASP A 99 25.23 19.50 7.53
CA ASP A 99 24.66 20.77 7.92
C ASP A 99 23.37 21.07 7.14
N GLU A 100 22.22 20.91 7.79
CA GLU A 100 21.06 21.74 7.43
C GLU A 100 21.41 23.18 7.79
N GLN A 101 21.99 23.88 6.82
CA GLN A 101 21.81 25.31 6.55
C GLN A 101 21.74 26.20 7.79
N SER A 102 22.77 26.18 8.64
CA SER A 102 23.12 27.38 9.38
C SER A 102 24.13 28.15 8.52
N VAL A 103 23.70 29.29 7.98
CA VAL A 103 24.62 30.26 7.36
C VAL A 103 25.52 30.79 8.47
N SER A 104 26.60 30.05 8.76
CA SER A 104 27.66 30.47 9.65
C SER A 104 28.98 30.40 8.89
N ALA A 105 29.80 31.42 9.10
CA ALA A 105 31.01 31.77 8.36
C ALA A 105 31.91 30.57 7.96
N PRO A 106 32.69 30.70 6.86
CA PRO A 106 33.56 29.63 6.37
C PRO A 106 34.50 29.17 7.48
N THR A 107 34.25 27.98 8.01
CA THR A 107 35.13 27.34 8.98
C THR A 107 36.25 26.66 8.20
N ILE A 108 37.49 27.03 8.49
CA ILE A 108 38.68 26.36 7.93
C ILE A 108 38.88 25.06 8.72
N GLY A 109 38.57 23.92 8.12
CA GLY A 109 38.72 22.58 8.70
C GLY A 109 37.40 21.84 8.90
N THR A 110 37.46 20.58 9.36
CA THR A 110 36.27 19.79 9.71
C THR A 110 35.58 20.41 10.93
N ALA A 111 34.30 20.74 10.82
CA ALA A 111 33.52 21.28 11.93
C ALA A 111 33.59 20.35 13.15
N VAL A 112 33.82 20.92 14.33
CA VAL A 112 33.93 20.16 15.58
C VAL A 112 32.52 19.76 16.02
N ASP A 113 32.28 18.45 16.14
CA ASP A 113 31.04 17.90 16.68
C ASP A 113 30.98 18.12 18.20
N THR A 114 30.42 19.28 18.56
CA THR A 114 30.26 19.71 19.96
C THR A 114 29.33 18.79 20.76
N ARG A 115 28.42 18.05 20.10
CA ARG A 115 27.53 17.09 20.78
C ARG A 115 28.32 15.83 21.17
N LYS A 116 29.12 15.28 20.26
CA LYS A 116 30.00 14.13 20.55
C LYS A 116 31.03 14.48 21.63
N MET A 117 31.54 15.70 21.62
CA MET A 117 32.45 16.19 22.67
C MET A 117 31.77 16.28 24.04
N LYS A 118 30.53 16.80 24.11
CA LYS A 118 29.75 16.81 25.36
C LYS A 118 29.43 15.41 25.87
N ALA A 119 29.09 14.47 24.99
CA ALA A 119 28.84 13.08 25.35
C ALA A 119 30.08 12.39 25.94
N LEU A 120 31.25 12.56 25.30
CA LEU A 120 32.53 12.02 25.78
C LEU A 120 32.97 12.61 27.13
N LEU A 121 32.56 13.85 27.42
CA LEU A 121 32.88 14.56 28.66
C LEU A 121 31.82 14.36 29.77
N GLY A 122 30.76 13.58 29.52
CA GLY A 122 29.67 13.38 30.49
C GLY A 122 28.81 14.62 30.74
N LEU A 123 28.82 15.59 29.82
CA LEU A 123 28.11 16.86 29.88
C LEU A 123 26.84 16.88 29.03
N ALA A 124 26.40 15.72 28.52
CA ALA A 124 25.18 15.60 27.73
C ALA A 124 23.95 15.89 28.61
N GLY A 125 23.17 16.90 28.23
CA GLY A 125 21.94 17.27 28.94
C GLY A 125 20.73 16.45 28.49
N SER A 126 19.59 16.60 29.18
CA SER A 126 18.31 16.00 28.76
C SER A 126 17.84 16.48 27.38
N ALA A 127 18.29 17.66 26.94
CA ALA A 127 18.04 18.20 25.61
C ALA A 127 18.81 17.44 24.52
N ASP A 128 20.04 16.99 24.80
CA ASP A 128 20.84 16.20 23.84
C ASP A 128 20.23 14.81 23.65
N ALA A 129 19.73 14.18 24.72
CA ALA A 129 19.04 12.90 24.65
C ALA A 129 17.74 12.94 23.82
N LYS A 130 16.94 14.01 23.96
CA LYS A 130 15.72 14.19 23.15
C LYS A 130 16.03 14.38 21.68
N ALA A 131 17.05 15.17 21.37
CA ALA A 131 17.43 15.44 19.99
C ALA A 131 18.04 14.20 19.31
N GLU A 132 18.83 13.38 20.01
CA GLU A 132 19.27 12.07 19.48
C GLU A 132 18.11 11.11 19.23
N GLU A 133 17.05 11.17 20.04
CA GLU A 133 15.86 10.34 19.88
C GLU A 133 15.00 10.81 18.70
N GLU A 134 14.92 12.12 18.44
CA GLU A 134 14.27 12.70 17.25
C GLU A 134 15.05 12.36 15.97
N THR A 135 16.38 12.48 15.97
CA THR A 135 17.21 12.07 14.83
C THR A 135 17.05 10.57 14.55
N ARG A 136 17.11 9.70 15.56
CA ARG A 136 16.86 8.25 15.38
C ARG A 136 15.46 7.92 14.87
N LYS A 137 14.45 8.74 15.21
CA LYS A 137 13.07 8.59 14.69
C LYS A 137 12.98 8.97 13.22
N ASP A 138 13.79 9.92 12.78
CA ASP A 138 13.93 10.33 11.39
C ASP A 138 14.74 9.30 10.59
N ASP A 139 15.85 8.80 11.14
CA ASP A 139 16.66 7.74 10.52
C ASP A 139 15.85 6.47 10.24
N ALA A 140 15.01 6.06 11.19
CA ALA A 140 14.09 4.93 11.00
C ALA A 140 13.06 5.16 9.88
N ALA A 141 12.61 6.41 9.70
CA ALA A 141 11.69 6.78 8.62
C ALA A 141 12.41 6.82 7.27
N LEU A 142 13.60 7.43 7.22
CA LEU A 142 14.46 7.47 6.05
C LEU A 142 14.82 6.06 5.59
N PHE A 143 15.22 5.18 6.52
CA PHE A 143 15.55 3.79 6.22
C PHE A 143 14.37 3.02 5.65
N ALA A 144 13.18 3.12 6.26
CA ALA A 144 11.99 2.44 5.76
C ALA A 144 11.66 2.89 4.33
N ARG A 145 11.71 4.20 4.08
CA ARG A 145 11.46 4.77 2.75
C ARG A 145 12.47 4.29 1.71
N GLU A 146 13.76 4.33 2.04
CA GLU A 146 14.82 3.87 1.13
C GLU A 146 14.73 2.36 0.86
N ALA A 147 14.50 1.54 1.90
CA ALA A 147 14.34 0.09 1.76
C ALA A 147 13.15 -0.29 0.87
N VAL A 148 11.99 0.33 1.10
CA VAL A 148 10.80 0.11 0.27
C VAL A 148 11.01 0.61 -1.16
N ALA A 149 11.68 1.76 -1.34
CA ALA A 149 11.98 2.30 -2.67
C ALA A 149 13.02 1.47 -3.46
N GLU A 150 14.00 0.86 -2.79
CA GLU A 150 14.92 -0.11 -3.42
C GLU A 150 14.16 -1.35 -3.87
N TRP A 151 13.39 -1.96 -2.97
CA TRP A 151 12.57 -3.12 -3.30
C TRP A 151 11.59 -2.86 -4.45
N MET A 152 10.93 -1.70 -4.48
CA MET A 152 10.05 -1.30 -5.60
C MET A 152 10.82 -1.16 -6.93
N ARG A 153 12.07 -0.69 -6.90
CA ARG A 153 12.93 -0.62 -8.09
C ARG A 153 13.32 -2.01 -8.56
N ASP A 154 13.71 -2.90 -7.66
CA ASP A 154 14.04 -4.30 -8.01
C ASP A 154 12.86 -5.01 -8.70
N LEU A 155 11.64 -4.78 -8.21
CA LEU A 155 10.43 -5.31 -8.84
C LEU A 155 10.20 -4.72 -10.24
N GLN A 156 10.41 -3.42 -10.42
CA GLN A 156 10.28 -2.77 -11.72
C GLN A 156 11.34 -3.28 -12.71
N ASP A 157 12.58 -3.45 -12.27
CA ASP A 157 13.66 -4.01 -13.07
C ASP A 157 13.36 -5.46 -13.49
N LEU A 158 12.78 -6.26 -12.58
CA LEU A 158 12.30 -7.61 -12.89
C LEU A 158 11.27 -7.58 -14.04
N SER A 159 10.34 -6.63 -14.03
CA SER A 159 9.33 -6.49 -15.09
C SER A 159 9.89 -6.00 -16.42
N GLY A 160 11.01 -5.28 -16.42
CA GLY A 160 11.67 -4.78 -17.64
C GLY A 160 12.66 -5.79 -18.24
N ASP A 161 13.08 -6.81 -17.49
CA ASP A 161 13.99 -7.84 -17.99
C ASP A 161 13.24 -8.91 -18.78
N LYS A 162 13.33 -8.80 -20.11
CA LYS A 162 12.75 -9.77 -21.05
C LYS A 162 13.20 -11.21 -20.79
N SER A 163 14.46 -11.43 -20.42
CA SER A 163 14.99 -12.78 -20.22
C SER A 163 14.32 -13.46 -19.02
N ARG A 164 14.08 -12.68 -17.95
CA ARG A 164 13.36 -13.16 -16.76
C ARG A 164 11.88 -13.36 -17.05
N CYS A 165 11.24 -12.44 -17.79
CA CYS A 165 9.85 -12.58 -18.23
C CYS A 165 9.64 -13.87 -19.04
N ASP A 166 10.51 -14.13 -20.02
CA ASP A 166 10.49 -15.35 -20.82
C ASP A 166 10.73 -16.60 -19.97
N TYR A 167 11.67 -16.53 -19.01
CA TYR A 167 11.94 -17.63 -18.08
C TYR A 167 10.73 -17.98 -17.21
N TYR A 168 10.00 -16.99 -16.70
CA TYR A 168 8.79 -17.23 -15.89
C TYR A 168 7.53 -17.44 -16.73
N ARG A 169 7.62 -17.36 -18.07
CA ARG A 169 6.48 -17.43 -19.01
C ARG A 169 5.38 -16.40 -18.75
N VAL A 170 5.76 -15.26 -18.18
CA VAL A 170 4.88 -14.11 -17.98
C VAL A 170 5.32 -13.03 -18.96
N PRO A 171 4.49 -12.67 -19.96
CA PRO A 171 4.81 -11.57 -20.88
C PRO A 171 5.12 -10.27 -20.13
N GLU A 172 6.04 -9.47 -20.66
CA GLU A 172 6.51 -8.21 -20.07
C GLU A 172 5.36 -7.29 -19.63
N ALA A 173 4.36 -7.10 -20.50
CA ALA A 173 3.19 -6.28 -20.18
C ALA A 173 2.37 -6.81 -18.99
N LEU A 174 2.23 -8.14 -18.88
CA LEU A 174 1.53 -8.76 -17.75
C LEU A 174 2.39 -8.75 -16.48
N MET A 175 3.71 -8.88 -16.60
CA MET A 175 4.63 -8.75 -15.48
C MET A 175 4.63 -7.33 -14.90
N ALA A 176 4.56 -6.31 -15.76
CA ALA A 176 4.46 -4.91 -15.33
C ALA A 176 3.15 -4.64 -14.57
N GLU A 177 2.00 -5.11 -15.07
CA GLU A 177 0.72 -4.98 -14.33
C GLU A 177 0.74 -5.79 -13.02
N PHE A 178 1.36 -6.97 -13.02
CA PHE A 178 1.55 -7.77 -11.82
C PHE A 178 2.35 -7.02 -10.74
N VAL A 179 3.52 -6.50 -11.10
CA VAL A 179 4.39 -5.72 -10.21
C VAL A 179 3.68 -4.46 -9.70
N LYS A 180 2.99 -3.75 -10.58
CA LYS A 180 2.21 -2.55 -10.22
C LYS A 180 1.19 -2.86 -9.13
N GLU A 181 0.43 -3.95 -9.26
CA GLU A 181 -0.56 -4.35 -8.26
C GLU A 181 0.08 -4.81 -6.94
N LEU A 182 1.25 -5.45 -6.97
CA LEU A 182 2.02 -5.76 -5.76
C LEU A 182 2.47 -4.49 -5.02
N ILE A 183 2.96 -3.49 -5.76
CA ILE A 183 3.40 -2.20 -5.22
C ILE A 183 2.20 -1.44 -4.63
N SER A 184 1.09 -1.36 -5.36
CA SER A 184 -0.16 -0.74 -4.87
C SER A 184 -0.68 -1.45 -3.62
N GLY A 185 -0.60 -2.78 -3.57
CA GLY A 185 -0.95 -3.56 -2.39
C GLY A 185 -0.07 -3.21 -1.18
N ALA A 186 1.24 -3.07 -1.37
CA ALA A 186 2.20 -2.74 -0.32
C ALA A 186 1.94 -1.35 0.28
N GLN A 187 1.58 -0.38 -0.58
CA GLN A 187 1.17 0.96 -0.17
C GLN A 187 -0.15 0.93 0.60
N ARG A 188 -1.15 0.18 0.11
CA ARG A 188 -2.47 0.04 0.77
C ARG A 188 -2.36 -0.58 2.17
N VAL A 189 -1.49 -1.57 2.36
CA VAL A 189 -1.22 -2.16 3.68
C VAL A 189 -0.25 -1.35 4.55
N LYS A 190 0.18 -0.17 4.06
CA LYS A 190 1.08 0.76 4.75
C LYS A 190 2.37 0.09 5.21
N LEU A 191 3.00 -0.68 4.31
CA LEU A 191 4.18 -1.47 4.64
C LEU A 191 5.34 -0.61 5.17
N GLU A 192 5.54 0.58 4.59
CA GLU A 192 6.52 1.56 5.05
C GLU A 192 6.28 1.96 6.52
N GLU A 193 5.06 2.37 6.88
CA GLU A 193 4.70 2.76 8.26
C GLU A 193 4.97 1.62 9.26
N ARG A 194 4.73 0.37 8.85
CA ARG A 194 5.01 -0.82 9.67
C ARG A 194 6.51 -1.04 9.87
N ILE A 195 7.31 -0.85 8.83
CA ILE A 195 8.78 -0.93 8.90
C ILE A 195 9.32 0.17 9.81
N VAL A 196 8.81 1.40 9.71
CA VAL A 196 9.18 2.51 10.60
C VAL A 196 8.89 2.15 12.06
N ALA A 197 7.68 1.67 12.35
CA ALA A 197 7.29 1.30 13.70
C ALA A 197 8.18 0.19 14.29
N GLN A 198 8.48 -0.85 13.50
CA GLN A 198 9.34 -1.94 13.93
C GLN A 198 10.79 -1.48 14.13
N THR A 199 11.32 -0.69 13.21
CA THR A 199 12.70 -0.15 13.31
C THR A 199 12.84 0.70 14.56
N ARG A 200 11.90 1.62 14.83
CA ARG A 200 11.88 2.45 16.04
C ARG A 200 11.87 1.63 17.32
N GLN A 201 11.11 0.53 17.35
CA GLN A 201 11.06 -0.35 18.52
C GLN A 201 12.43 -0.95 18.82
N VAL A 202 13.19 -1.30 17.78
CA VAL A 202 14.46 -2.01 17.90
C VAL A 202 15.63 -1.08 18.17
N THR A 203 15.67 0.09 17.52
CA THR A 203 16.69 1.13 17.70
C THR A 203 16.52 1.91 19.02
N GLY A 204 15.38 1.76 19.68
CA GLY A 204 15.14 2.29 21.03
C GLY A 204 15.98 1.63 22.13
N PHE A 205 16.56 0.45 21.87
CA PHE A 205 17.42 -0.27 22.82
C PHE A 205 18.90 0.01 22.55
N ARG A 206 19.71 0.18 23.62
CA ARG A 206 21.17 0.27 23.48
C ARG A 206 21.74 -1.10 23.06
N MET A 207 22.15 -1.23 21.80
CA MET A 207 22.78 -2.43 21.24
C MET A 207 24.24 -2.19 20.82
N LYS A 208 25.00 -3.25 20.54
CA LYS A 208 26.35 -3.14 19.95
C LYS A 208 26.25 -2.70 18.48
N PHE A 209 27.24 -1.96 17.96
CA PHE A 209 27.22 -1.40 16.59
C PHE A 209 26.94 -2.42 15.48
N GLU A 210 27.52 -3.63 15.55
CA GLU A 210 27.22 -4.72 14.60
C GLU A 210 25.75 -5.17 14.64
N GLN A 211 25.12 -5.12 15.83
CA GLN A 211 23.71 -5.45 16.01
C GLN A 211 22.79 -4.29 15.65
N ILE A 212 23.29 -3.05 15.72
CA ILE A 212 22.56 -1.83 15.37
C ILE A 212 22.20 -1.83 13.87
N VAL A 213 23.05 -2.39 13.01
CA VAL A 213 22.82 -2.42 11.55
C VAL A 213 22.10 -3.69 11.10
N ALA A 214 22.58 -4.86 11.54
CA ALA A 214 22.06 -6.15 11.05
C ALA A 214 20.61 -6.43 11.49
N LEU A 215 20.23 -6.00 12.70
CA LEU A 215 18.91 -6.34 13.24
C LEU A 215 17.77 -5.59 12.54
N PRO A 216 17.82 -4.25 12.37
CA PRO A 216 16.81 -3.53 11.58
C PRO A 216 16.70 -4.04 10.15
N ALA A 217 17.83 -4.24 9.46
CA ALA A 217 17.87 -4.76 8.10
C ALA A 217 17.19 -6.13 7.98
N ARG A 218 17.56 -7.08 8.85
CA ARG A 218 16.95 -8.42 8.86
C ARG A 218 15.46 -8.38 9.19
N LEU A 219 15.03 -7.52 10.11
CA LEU A 219 13.61 -7.40 10.46
C LEU A 219 12.79 -6.79 9.32
N THR A 220 13.32 -5.78 8.63
CA THR A 220 12.72 -5.19 7.44
C THR A 220 12.63 -6.20 6.30
N ALA A 221 13.71 -6.96 6.03
CA ALA A 221 13.69 -8.03 5.04
C ALA A 221 12.60 -9.06 5.36
N ASN A 222 12.47 -9.47 6.63
CA ASN A 222 11.40 -10.37 7.05
C ASN A 222 10.00 -9.78 6.84
N LEU A 223 9.78 -8.49 7.11
CA LEU A 223 8.48 -7.86 6.84
C LEU A 223 8.15 -7.79 5.34
N LEU A 224 9.11 -7.39 4.52
CA LEU A 224 8.96 -7.32 3.06
C LEU A 224 8.71 -8.71 2.48
N ASN A 225 9.53 -9.69 2.84
CA ASN A 225 9.43 -11.05 2.33
C ASN A 225 8.13 -11.72 2.81
N ARG A 226 7.70 -11.46 4.04
CA ARG A 226 6.41 -11.93 4.54
C ARG A 226 5.21 -11.29 3.81
N TYR A 227 5.34 -10.03 3.39
CA TYR A 227 4.35 -9.43 2.48
C TYR A 227 4.35 -10.13 1.13
N VAL A 228 5.50 -10.46 0.54
CA VAL A 228 5.56 -11.21 -0.72
C VAL A 228 4.97 -12.62 -0.58
N ASP A 229 5.22 -13.30 0.54
CA ASP A 229 4.76 -14.67 0.79
C ASP A 229 3.24 -14.79 0.98
N PHE A 230 2.60 -13.76 1.52
CA PHE A 230 1.19 -13.83 1.93
C PHE A 230 0.33 -12.63 1.52
N LEU A 231 0.89 -11.64 0.84
CA LEU A 231 0.24 -10.40 0.39
C LEU A 231 -0.48 -9.63 1.51
N GLY A 232 0.00 -9.80 2.75
CA GLY A 232 -0.57 -9.20 3.96
C GLY A 232 -1.76 -9.95 4.58
N TYR A 233 -2.23 -11.05 3.98
CA TYR A 233 -3.35 -11.85 4.52
C TYR A 233 -2.97 -12.64 5.77
N ASP A 234 -1.68 -12.88 6.01
CA ASP A 234 -1.19 -13.53 7.21
C ASP A 234 -1.46 -12.72 8.49
N ALA A 235 -1.53 -11.40 8.38
CA ALA A 235 -1.85 -10.48 9.48
C ALA A 235 -3.36 -10.40 9.76
N LEU A 236 -4.20 -10.94 8.87
CA LEU A 236 -5.65 -10.99 9.04
C LEU A 236 -6.09 -12.26 9.78
N GLU A 237 -7.15 -12.13 10.57
CA GLU A 237 -7.87 -13.27 11.14
C GLU A 237 -8.46 -14.16 10.04
N LEU A 238 -8.59 -15.45 10.30
CA LEU A 238 -9.00 -16.44 9.28
C LEU A 238 -10.32 -16.11 8.61
N ASP A 239 -11.29 -15.59 9.38
CA ASP A 239 -12.63 -15.26 8.89
C ASP A 239 -12.66 -14.04 7.96
N LYS A 240 -11.60 -13.21 7.98
CA LYS A 240 -11.45 -12.03 7.12
C LYS A 240 -10.67 -12.33 5.84
N ARG A 241 -10.15 -13.55 5.70
CA ARG A 241 -9.37 -13.97 4.54
C ARG A 241 -10.29 -14.42 3.41
N PRO A 242 -9.86 -14.22 2.15
CA PRO A 242 -10.55 -14.75 0.99
C PRO A 242 -10.79 -16.25 1.11
N LEU A 243 -11.99 -16.67 0.73
CA LEU A 243 -12.34 -18.07 0.67
C LEU A 243 -11.97 -18.65 -0.70
N LEU A 244 -11.41 -19.85 -0.67
CA LEU A 244 -11.18 -20.71 -1.82
C LEU A 244 -12.36 -21.70 -1.93
N PRO A 245 -13.10 -21.70 -3.05
CA PRO A 245 -14.18 -22.65 -3.27
C PRO A 245 -13.59 -24.04 -3.58
N LEU A 246 -13.80 -25.00 -2.68
CA LEU A 246 -13.40 -26.40 -2.85
C LEU A 246 -14.64 -27.29 -2.83
N GLU A 247 -14.53 -28.49 -3.40
CA GLU A 247 -15.62 -29.48 -3.40
C GLU A 247 -16.07 -29.86 -1.98
N ASN A 248 -15.13 -29.87 -1.03
CA ASN A 248 -15.37 -30.18 0.38
C ASN A 248 -15.87 -28.98 1.22
N GLY A 249 -16.22 -27.87 0.56
CA GLY A 249 -16.65 -26.63 1.19
C GLY A 249 -15.58 -25.52 1.15
N PRO A 250 -15.99 -24.26 1.28
CA PRO A 250 -15.06 -23.13 1.19
C PRO A 250 -14.07 -23.15 2.35
N ARG A 251 -12.78 -22.88 2.06
CA ARG A 251 -11.75 -22.71 3.09
C ARG A 251 -11.08 -21.33 2.97
N PRO A 252 -10.63 -20.70 4.07
CA PRO A 252 -9.81 -19.50 3.99
C PRO A 252 -8.42 -19.81 3.43
N ILE A 253 -7.86 -18.89 2.64
CA ILE A 253 -6.47 -18.99 2.17
C ILE A 253 -5.47 -18.94 3.32
N PHE A 254 -4.33 -19.62 3.12
CA PHE A 254 -3.22 -19.74 4.06
C PHE A 254 -3.63 -20.23 5.47
N PRO A 255 -4.36 -21.35 5.59
CA PRO A 255 -4.75 -21.86 6.90
C PRO A 255 -3.51 -22.19 7.75
N PRO A 256 -3.60 -22.04 9.10
CA PRO A 256 -2.49 -22.32 9.97
C PRO A 256 -2.11 -23.80 9.87
N ARG A 257 -0.81 -24.07 9.80
CA ARG A 257 -0.31 -25.44 9.74
C ARG A 257 -0.53 -26.12 11.10
N VAL A 258 -1.15 -27.29 11.05
CA VAL A 258 -1.28 -28.14 12.24
C VAL A 258 0.09 -28.76 12.52
N VAL A 259 0.71 -28.39 13.63
CA VAL A 259 1.94 -29.03 14.09
C VAL A 259 1.57 -30.38 14.70
N PRO A 260 2.03 -31.52 14.14
CA PRO A 260 1.69 -32.83 14.68
C PRO A 260 2.18 -32.98 16.11
N ARG A 261 1.33 -33.47 17.02
CA ARG A 261 1.74 -33.81 18.38
C ARG A 261 2.44 -35.17 18.37
N GLY A 262 3.64 -35.26 18.94
CA GLY A 262 4.36 -36.53 19.12
C GLY A 262 5.42 -36.86 18.06
N GLY A 263 5.85 -35.90 17.25
CA GLY A 263 6.91 -36.08 16.24
C GLY A 263 6.40 -35.94 14.80
N PRO A 264 7.30 -35.99 13.79
CA PRO A 264 6.92 -35.85 12.39
C PRO A 264 6.02 -37.02 11.96
N GLN A 265 4.75 -36.72 11.66
CA GLN A 265 3.83 -37.68 11.06
C GLN A 265 4.00 -37.61 9.53
N LEU A 266 4.62 -38.64 8.96
CA LEU A 266 4.79 -38.77 7.52
C LEU A 266 3.64 -39.61 6.98
N SER A 267 2.87 -39.06 6.05
CA SER A 267 1.87 -39.81 5.29
C SER A 267 2.53 -40.69 4.23
N GLU A 268 1.89 -41.80 3.86
CA GLU A 268 2.35 -42.67 2.76
C GLU A 268 2.40 -41.96 1.41
N ARG A 269 1.58 -40.91 1.24
CA ARG A 269 1.56 -40.05 0.06
C ARG A 269 2.22 -38.72 0.37
N GLN A 270 2.97 -38.20 -0.59
CA GLN A 270 3.48 -36.84 -0.55
C GLN A 270 2.30 -35.85 -0.45
N SER A 271 2.45 -34.82 0.39
CA SER A 271 1.45 -33.77 0.50
C SER A 271 1.42 -32.94 -0.77
N THR A 272 0.23 -32.45 -1.15
CA THR A 272 0.02 -31.48 -2.24
C THR A 272 0.36 -30.05 -1.81
N TYR A 273 1.33 -29.91 -0.89
CA TYR A 273 1.60 -28.65 -0.20
C TYR A 273 1.89 -27.50 -1.17
N ASP A 274 2.72 -27.74 -2.18
CA ASP A 274 3.10 -26.70 -3.14
C ASP A 274 1.89 -26.25 -3.95
N GLN A 275 1.06 -27.19 -4.41
CA GLN A 275 -0.16 -26.89 -5.15
C GLN A 275 -1.16 -26.09 -4.30
N ASP A 276 -1.35 -26.47 -3.03
CA ASP A 276 -2.24 -25.77 -2.11
C ASP A 276 -1.73 -24.33 -1.87
N TYR A 277 -0.43 -24.16 -1.68
CA TYR A 277 0.18 -22.85 -1.46
C TYR A 277 0.07 -21.96 -2.70
N TYR A 278 0.37 -22.47 -3.90
CA TYR A 278 0.24 -21.69 -5.15
C TYR A 278 -1.20 -21.29 -5.41
N THR A 279 -2.15 -22.19 -5.13
CA THR A 279 -3.59 -21.90 -5.28
C THR A 279 -4.04 -20.81 -4.32
N ASP A 280 -3.65 -20.91 -3.04
CA ASP A 280 -3.93 -19.88 -2.04
C ASP A 280 -3.32 -18.53 -2.42
N TRP A 281 -2.07 -18.53 -2.88
CA TRP A 281 -1.35 -17.31 -3.27
C TRP A 281 -1.97 -16.63 -4.48
N ILE A 282 -2.33 -17.39 -5.52
CA ILE A 282 -3.00 -16.84 -6.71
C ILE A 282 -4.40 -16.31 -6.34
N ARG A 283 -5.13 -17.00 -5.46
CA ARG A 283 -6.41 -16.49 -4.95
C ARG A 283 -6.24 -15.20 -4.14
N ALA A 284 -5.17 -15.10 -3.35
CA ALA A 284 -4.80 -13.90 -2.60
C ALA A 284 -4.47 -12.74 -3.54
N TYR A 285 -3.72 -12.99 -4.62
CA TYR A 285 -3.40 -11.98 -5.63
C TYR A 285 -4.65 -11.44 -6.32
N LEU A 286 -5.58 -12.31 -6.74
CA LEU A 286 -6.84 -11.86 -7.35
C LEU A 286 -7.66 -10.97 -6.40
N ASP A 287 -7.73 -11.34 -5.12
CA ASP A 287 -8.41 -10.53 -4.09
C ASP A 287 -7.66 -9.22 -3.80
N LEU A 288 -6.33 -9.23 -3.85
CA LEU A 288 -5.48 -8.05 -3.70
C LEU A 288 -5.81 -7.03 -4.79
N VAL A 289 -5.88 -7.45 -6.06
CA VAL A 289 -6.21 -6.57 -7.19
C VAL A 289 -7.62 -6.01 -7.05
N GLU A 290 -8.59 -6.84 -6.66
CA GLU A 290 -9.97 -6.39 -6.44
C GLU A 290 -10.03 -5.28 -5.37
N ARG A 291 -9.32 -5.46 -4.25
CA ARG A 291 -9.25 -4.45 -3.18
C ARG A 291 -8.49 -3.21 -3.61
N ASN A 292 -7.40 -3.36 -4.34
CA ASN A 292 -6.61 -2.23 -4.86
C ASN A 292 -7.42 -1.38 -5.84
N ALA A 293 -8.20 -2.02 -6.72
CA ALA A 293 -9.03 -1.32 -7.70
C ALA A 293 -10.19 -0.55 -7.05
N ARG A 294 -10.65 -0.97 -5.87
CA ARG A 294 -11.60 -0.22 -5.04
C ARG A 294 -10.93 0.89 -4.22
N PHE A 295 -9.61 0.94 -4.15
CA PHE A 295 -8.89 1.92 -3.37
C PHE A 295 -8.49 3.11 -4.25
N HIS A 296 -9.01 4.30 -3.95
CA HIS A 296 -8.73 5.53 -4.69
C HIS A 296 -8.36 6.66 -3.70
N ASP A 297 -7.23 7.33 -3.94
CA ASP A 297 -6.78 8.50 -3.17
C ASP A 297 -6.77 8.32 -1.63
N GLY A 298 -6.41 7.12 -1.16
CA GLY A 298 -6.33 6.82 0.27
C GLY A 298 -7.64 6.35 0.91
N ALA A 299 -8.73 6.25 0.14
CA ALA A 299 -10.04 5.79 0.60
C ALA A 299 -10.55 4.59 -0.20
N GLU A 300 -11.30 3.71 0.45
CA GLU A 300 -12.03 2.64 -0.22
C GLU A 300 -13.33 3.21 -0.83
N VAL A 301 -13.48 3.08 -2.14
CA VAL A 301 -14.64 3.53 -2.89
C VAL A 301 -15.67 2.40 -2.91
N ASP A 302 -16.82 2.64 -2.28
CA ASP A 302 -18.00 1.81 -2.48
C ASP A 302 -18.57 2.09 -3.88
N LEU A 303 -18.38 1.13 -4.79
CA LEU A 303 -18.81 1.24 -6.17
C LEU A 303 -20.33 1.33 -6.32
N ALA A 304 -21.09 0.64 -5.46
CA ALA A 304 -22.55 0.71 -5.49
C ALA A 304 -23.02 2.10 -5.03
N ALA A 305 -22.38 2.65 -4.00
CA ALA A 305 -22.63 4.02 -3.58
C ALA A 305 -22.25 5.04 -4.67
N ASN A 306 -21.08 4.89 -5.31
CA ASN A 306 -20.62 5.79 -6.37
C ASN A 306 -21.57 5.77 -7.58
N ARG A 307 -22.05 4.60 -8.00
CA ARG A 307 -23.05 4.49 -9.09
C ARG A 307 -24.35 5.20 -8.74
N ASN A 308 -24.85 5.01 -7.51
CA ASN A 308 -26.05 5.69 -7.03
C ASN A 308 -25.86 7.22 -7.00
N LEU A 309 -24.68 7.71 -6.59
CA LEU A 309 -24.35 9.14 -6.62
C LEU A 309 -24.32 9.66 -8.06
N GLY A 310 -23.76 8.90 -9.01
CA GLY A 310 -23.75 9.25 -10.44
C GLY A 310 -25.15 9.34 -11.04
N GLU A 311 -26.04 8.39 -10.71
CA GLU A 311 -27.45 8.44 -11.10
C GLU A 311 -28.16 9.68 -10.51
N LEU A 312 -27.91 9.99 -9.23
CA LEU A 312 -28.48 11.15 -8.56
C LEU A 312 -28.00 12.46 -9.20
N LEU A 313 -26.69 12.59 -9.46
CA LEU A 313 -26.13 13.74 -10.18
C LEU A 313 -26.72 13.88 -11.57
N THR A 314 -26.89 12.77 -12.30
CA THR A 314 -27.52 12.76 -13.62
C THR A 314 -28.96 13.25 -13.53
N ARG A 315 -29.76 12.77 -12.57
CA ARG A 315 -31.15 13.25 -12.37
C ARG A 315 -31.19 14.72 -11.97
N LEU A 316 -30.29 15.16 -11.09
CA LEU A 316 -30.17 16.55 -10.65
C LEU A 316 -29.76 17.49 -11.79
N ARG A 317 -29.00 17.02 -12.78
CA ARG A 317 -28.58 17.79 -13.97
C ARG A 317 -29.57 17.70 -15.15
N ALA A 318 -30.26 16.57 -15.32
CA ALA A 318 -31.10 16.29 -16.50
C ALA A 318 -32.49 16.96 -16.49
N THR A 319 -32.99 17.41 -15.33
CA THR A 319 -34.29 18.11 -15.22
C THR A 319 -34.14 19.63 -15.20
N ALA A 320 -33.11 20.15 -15.86
CA ALA A 320 -32.94 21.57 -16.19
C ALA A 320 -33.61 21.90 -17.52
#